data_AF-A0AAU1FYD6-F1
#
_entry.id   AF-A0AAU1FYD6-F1
#
_cell.length_a   1.000
_cell.length_b   1.000
_cell.length_c   1.000
_cell.angle_alpha   90.00
_cell.angle_beta   90.00
_cell.angle_gamma   90.00
#
_symmetry.space_group_name_H-M   'P 1'
#
loop_
_entity.id
_entity.type
_entity.pdbx_description
1 polymer ?
#
loop_
_entity_poly.entity_id
_entity_poly.type
_entity_poly.pdbx_seq_one_letter_code
_entity_poly.pdbx_strand_id
1 'polypeptide(L)'
;MFVFVCAGCGAELTAPLSQVALPVHAHQTYGNGAQLPVLMDSGTFAVDPEPCGPPWRKWEEDQPDEAAARGVYAPVHALSDGAPGATVIAPGDAHGDAHGTVLIPENRGGGNCCGLDGSAGPNVACAACARPVASRIDDCSLWQAMWLVPNAVRRLPVDGTNAAPLPWSELMAEGKGTPPFEPIARWGSRMAAGHWSHHWWSWSPQWEAAAGRALAHLLAASEGRSVVVPNGLAAEVFRRALDGMLPAGPQARRAVLAGPGRPAPDGDADILLVPSHPQTGEAWAPADPGPYLVPLPFGVWLWLAFPEPDPPFPTSGGLPDGVLRDDFDPPAPRPRHLFRADPETFRQTLVRLPDVRSPWLREILDNLTQHMRAGYF
;
A
#
# COMPACT_ATOMS: atom_id res chain seq x y z
N MET A 1 -22.34 -2.99 -7.66
CA MET A 1 -22.02 -3.07 -6.22
C MET A 1 -22.28 -4.49 -5.73
N PHE A 2 -21.75 -4.84 -4.56
CA PHE A 2 -21.82 -6.18 -4.00
C PHE A 2 -22.12 -6.15 -2.51
N VAL A 3 -22.88 -7.11 -2.02
CA VAL A 3 -23.00 -7.41 -0.59
C VAL A 3 -22.31 -8.72 -0.29
N PHE A 4 -21.69 -8.83 0.88
CA PHE A 4 -21.13 -10.08 1.36
C PHE A 4 -22.09 -10.70 2.38
N VAL A 5 -22.43 -11.97 2.16
CA VAL A 5 -23.30 -12.74 3.03
C VAL A 5 -22.55 -13.92 3.64
N CYS A 6 -22.99 -14.40 4.81
CA CYS A 6 -22.44 -15.60 5.42
C CYS A 6 -22.70 -16.82 4.54
N ALA A 7 -21.66 -17.60 4.22
CA ALA A 7 -21.80 -18.82 3.43
C ALA A 7 -22.59 -19.92 4.16
N GLY A 8 -22.72 -19.85 5.48
CA GLY A 8 -23.45 -20.82 6.30
C GLY A 8 -24.95 -20.59 6.36
N CYS A 9 -25.38 -19.37 6.71
CA CYS A 9 -26.79 -19.05 6.95
C CYS A 9 -27.38 -18.01 5.98
N GLY A 10 -26.56 -17.40 5.12
CA GLY A 10 -27.01 -16.38 4.17
C GLY A 10 -27.26 -14.99 4.76
N ALA A 11 -26.97 -14.76 6.05
CA ALA A 11 -27.11 -13.44 6.66
C ALA A 11 -26.18 -12.41 6.01
N GLU A 12 -26.69 -11.21 5.74
CA GLU A 12 -25.91 -10.09 5.21
C GLU A 12 -24.90 -9.60 6.26
N LEU A 13 -23.63 -9.48 5.86
CA LEU A 13 -22.53 -9.13 6.75
C LEU A 13 -22.02 -7.70 6.51
N THR A 14 -22.29 -7.12 5.34
CA THR A 14 -21.77 -5.81 4.92
C THR A 14 -22.84 -4.96 4.29
N ALA A 15 -22.66 -3.64 4.38
CA ALA A 15 -23.33 -2.71 3.47
C ALA A 15 -22.96 -3.03 1.99
N PRO A 16 -23.69 -2.48 1.00
CA PRO A 16 -23.29 -2.58 -0.41
C PRO A 16 -21.94 -1.89 -0.67
N LEU A 17 -21.00 -2.62 -1.27
CA LEU A 17 -19.63 -2.16 -1.54
C LEU A 17 -19.28 -2.18 -3.02
N SER A 18 -18.34 -1.33 -3.41
CA SER A 18 -17.76 -1.28 -4.75
C SER A 18 -16.36 -1.86 -4.76
N GLN A 19 -16.04 -2.66 -5.78
CA GLN A 19 -14.71 -3.26 -5.90
C GLN A 19 -13.69 -2.22 -6.35
N VAL A 20 -12.53 -2.21 -5.70
CA VAL A 20 -11.35 -1.44 -6.09
C VAL A 20 -10.10 -2.34 -6.12
N ALA A 21 -8.98 -1.80 -6.59
CA ALA A 21 -7.70 -2.49 -6.55
C ALA A 21 -7.18 -2.60 -5.11
N LEU A 22 -6.48 -3.69 -4.79
CA LEU A 22 -5.83 -3.83 -3.49
C LEU A 22 -4.75 -2.74 -3.32
N PRO A 23 -4.81 -1.91 -2.26
CA PRO A 23 -3.77 -0.92 -2.01
C PRO A 23 -2.41 -1.58 -1.80
N VAL A 24 -1.34 -0.99 -2.33
CA VAL A 24 0.01 -1.60 -2.28
C VAL A 24 0.55 -1.74 -0.86
N HIS A 25 0.01 -0.94 0.06
CA HIS A 25 0.35 -0.93 1.48
C HIS A 25 -0.53 -1.86 2.31
N ALA A 26 -1.39 -2.70 1.69
CA ALA A 26 -2.33 -3.56 2.41
C ALA A 26 -1.69 -4.52 3.42
N HIS A 27 -0.46 -4.96 3.16
CA HIS A 27 0.30 -5.85 4.05
C HIS A 27 1.49 -5.14 4.71
N GLN A 28 1.54 -3.81 4.65
CA GLN A 28 2.61 -3.03 5.25
C GLN A 28 2.47 -3.05 6.78
N THR A 29 3.58 -3.29 7.46
CA THR A 29 3.73 -3.07 8.91
C THR A 29 4.62 -1.86 9.14
N TYR A 30 4.09 -0.85 9.84
CA TYR A 30 4.72 0.46 9.96
C TYR A 30 5.19 0.78 11.39
N GLY A 31 6.49 0.60 11.63
CA GLY A 31 7.12 0.97 12.89
C GLY A 31 6.50 0.29 14.12
N ASN A 32 6.59 0.93 15.29
CA ASN A 32 5.99 0.45 16.54
C ASN A 32 5.13 1.56 17.17
N GLY A 33 3.89 1.25 17.54
CA GLY A 33 3.02 2.19 18.26
C GLY A 33 2.48 3.33 17.40
N ALA A 34 2.45 3.19 16.07
CA ALA A 34 1.78 4.13 15.17
C ALA A 34 0.29 3.77 15.06
N GLN A 35 -0.58 4.78 15.05
CA GLN A 35 -2.00 4.59 14.74
C GLN A 35 -2.22 4.90 13.26
N LEU A 36 -2.13 3.85 12.42
CA LEU A 36 -2.43 3.98 10.99
C LEU A 36 -3.94 4.13 10.78
N PRO A 37 -4.35 4.83 9.70
CA PRO A 37 -5.76 4.99 9.37
C PRO A 37 -6.36 3.68 8.83
N VAL A 38 -7.64 3.76 8.45
CA VAL A 38 -8.34 2.65 7.79
C VAL A 38 -7.74 2.43 6.40
N LEU A 39 -7.49 1.17 6.06
CA LEU A 39 -6.87 0.77 4.78
C LEU A 39 -7.73 1.12 3.56
N MET A 40 -9.03 0.86 3.68
CA MET A 40 -10.00 0.99 2.60
C MET A 40 -10.89 2.21 2.82
N ASP A 41 -11.19 2.93 1.75
CA ASP A 41 -12.25 3.93 1.77
C ASP A 41 -13.60 3.25 2.06
N SER A 42 -14.44 3.89 2.87
CA SER A 42 -15.76 3.35 3.20
C SER A 42 -16.62 3.15 1.94
N GLY A 43 -17.35 2.04 1.90
CA GLY A 43 -18.14 1.63 0.75
C GLY A 43 -17.32 0.91 -0.34
N THR A 44 -16.06 0.56 -0.06
CA THR A 44 -15.19 -0.14 -1.01
C THR A 44 -14.67 -1.47 -0.45
N PHE A 45 -14.28 -2.36 -1.35
CA PHE A 45 -13.56 -3.58 -1.00
C PHE A 45 -12.50 -3.92 -2.04
N ALA A 46 -11.48 -4.64 -1.62
CA ALA A 46 -10.50 -5.24 -2.52
C ALA A 46 -10.37 -6.74 -2.23
N VAL A 47 -9.96 -7.50 -3.24
CA VAL A 47 -9.66 -8.93 -3.11
C VAL A 47 -8.16 -9.10 -3.18
N ASP A 48 -7.59 -9.75 -2.18
CA ASP A 48 -6.22 -10.19 -2.18
C ASP A 48 -6.11 -11.52 -2.95
N PRO A 49 -5.41 -11.55 -4.09
CA PRO A 49 -5.25 -12.78 -4.86
C PRO A 49 -4.33 -13.79 -4.14
N GLU A 50 -3.55 -13.36 -3.15
CA GLU A 50 -2.56 -14.20 -2.51
C GLU A 50 -3.16 -15.11 -1.44
N PRO A 51 -2.69 -16.36 -1.35
CA PRO A 51 -2.93 -17.20 -0.19
C PRO A 51 -2.43 -16.51 1.09
N CYS A 52 -3.28 -16.46 2.11
CA CYS A 52 -2.93 -15.91 3.41
C CYS A 52 -3.46 -16.78 4.55
N GLY A 53 -2.70 -16.83 5.64
CA GLY A 53 -3.03 -17.60 6.84
C GLY A 53 -2.49 -19.04 6.83
N PRO A 54 -2.75 -19.81 7.89
CA PRO A 54 -2.27 -21.18 7.99
C PRO A 54 -2.97 -22.15 7.01
N PRO A 55 -2.35 -23.30 6.70
CA PRO A 55 -1.02 -23.71 7.17
C PRO A 55 0.11 -22.98 6.43
N TRP A 56 1.25 -22.82 7.10
CA TRP A 56 2.45 -22.19 6.55
C TRP A 56 3.50 -23.27 6.27
N ARG A 57 4.02 -23.32 5.04
CA ARG A 57 5.16 -24.16 4.67
C ARG A 57 6.43 -23.34 4.63
N LYS A 58 7.55 -23.92 5.08
CA LYS A 58 8.84 -23.26 4.94
C LYS A 58 9.31 -23.36 3.50
N TRP A 59 10.04 -22.35 3.05
CA TRP A 59 10.61 -22.35 1.71
C TRP A 59 11.49 -23.57 1.41
N GLU A 60 12.21 -24.09 2.42
CA GLU A 60 13.06 -25.28 2.29
C GLU A 60 12.27 -26.56 1.95
N GLU A 61 10.98 -26.57 2.28
CA GLU A 61 10.05 -27.67 2.02
C GLU A 61 9.37 -27.55 0.65
N ASP A 62 9.48 -26.38 0.00
CA ASP A 62 8.83 -26.09 -1.27
C ASP A 62 9.69 -26.50 -2.46
N GLN A 63 9.02 -27.07 -3.47
CA GLN A 63 9.68 -27.32 -4.75
C GLN A 63 9.80 -25.99 -5.53
N PRO A 64 10.97 -25.66 -6.10
CA PRO A 64 11.17 -24.40 -6.83
C PRO A 64 10.15 -24.15 -7.96
N ASP A 65 9.66 -25.23 -8.60
CA ASP A 65 8.65 -25.14 -9.66
C ASP A 65 7.25 -24.83 -9.11
N GLU A 66 6.89 -25.35 -7.93
CA GLU A 66 5.63 -25.04 -7.24
C GLU A 66 5.60 -23.57 -6.80
N ALA A 67 6.70 -23.09 -6.22
CA ALA A 67 6.83 -21.68 -5.83
C ALA A 67 6.72 -20.75 -7.06
N ALA A 68 7.38 -21.10 -8.16
CA ALA A 68 7.31 -20.34 -9.41
C ALA A 68 5.91 -20.35 -10.04
N ALA A 69 5.18 -21.47 -9.96
CA ALA A 69 3.78 -21.56 -10.39
C ALA A 69 2.86 -20.64 -9.56
N ARG A 70 3.26 -20.34 -8.32
CA ARG A 70 2.62 -19.36 -7.43
C ARG A 70 3.18 -17.93 -7.59
N GLY A 71 4.05 -17.71 -8.58
CA GLY A 71 4.64 -16.41 -8.86
C GLY A 71 5.74 -15.98 -7.88
N VAL A 72 6.35 -16.91 -7.14
CA VAL A 72 7.44 -16.63 -6.20
C VAL A 72 8.75 -17.24 -6.74
N TYR A 73 9.76 -16.40 -6.95
CA TYR A 73 10.98 -16.72 -7.67
C TYR A 73 12.27 -16.65 -6.81
N ALA A 74 12.15 -16.25 -5.55
CA ALA A 74 13.24 -16.20 -4.58
C ALA A 74 12.78 -16.67 -3.20
N PRO A 75 13.74 -17.09 -2.33
CA PRO A 75 13.43 -17.55 -0.99
C PRO A 75 12.65 -16.55 -0.15
N VAL A 76 11.62 -17.05 0.52
CA VAL A 76 10.85 -16.34 1.55
C VAL A 76 10.89 -17.13 2.85
N HIS A 77 10.47 -16.53 3.96
CA HIS A 77 10.47 -17.26 5.24
C HIS A 77 9.51 -18.45 5.23
N ALA A 78 8.28 -18.22 4.75
CA ALA A 78 7.26 -19.23 4.60
C ALA A 78 6.24 -18.83 3.52
N LEU A 79 5.62 -19.82 2.88
CA LEU A 79 4.48 -19.66 2.00
C LEU A 79 3.20 -20.12 2.70
N SER A 80 2.14 -19.34 2.57
CA SER A 80 0.81 -19.72 3.07
C SER A 80 0.16 -20.72 2.11
N ASP A 81 -0.37 -21.82 2.61
CA ASP A 81 -1.29 -22.70 1.88
C ASP A 81 -2.76 -22.42 2.25
N GLY A 82 -3.01 -21.25 2.83
CA GLY A 82 -4.36 -20.74 3.08
C GLY A 82 -5.13 -20.52 1.78
N ALA A 83 -6.44 -20.32 1.90
CA ALA A 83 -7.27 -20.02 0.74
C ALA A 83 -6.93 -18.62 0.19
N PRO A 84 -6.67 -18.47 -1.13
CA PRO A 84 -6.56 -17.15 -1.75
C PRO A 84 -7.92 -16.46 -1.84
N GLY A 85 -7.92 -15.18 -2.22
CA GLY A 85 -9.16 -14.43 -2.47
C GLY A 85 -9.75 -13.81 -1.20
N ALA A 86 -8.91 -13.50 -0.20
CA ALA A 86 -9.36 -12.83 1.01
C ALA A 86 -9.89 -11.44 0.63
N THR A 87 -11.03 -11.05 1.18
CA THR A 87 -11.64 -9.75 0.83
C THR A 87 -11.43 -8.77 1.95
N VAL A 88 -10.81 -7.63 1.67
CA VAL A 88 -10.64 -6.55 2.66
C VAL A 88 -11.68 -5.46 2.49
N ILE A 89 -12.22 -4.99 3.61
CA ILE A 89 -13.19 -3.90 3.71
C ILE A 89 -12.79 -2.92 4.81
N ALA A 90 -13.36 -1.72 4.82
CA ALA A 90 -13.27 -0.85 5.99
C ALA A 90 -14.02 -1.50 7.17
N PRO A 91 -13.47 -1.50 8.40
CA PRO A 91 -14.16 -2.10 9.55
C PRO A 91 -15.57 -1.54 9.81
N GLY A 92 -15.83 -0.29 9.41
CA GLY A 92 -17.14 0.36 9.55
C GLY A 92 -18.20 -0.08 8.52
N ASP A 93 -17.79 -0.76 7.44
CA ASP A 93 -18.70 -1.24 6.40
C ASP A 93 -19.34 -2.59 6.76
N ALA A 94 -18.81 -3.26 7.78
CA ALA A 94 -19.43 -4.44 8.38
C ALA A 94 -20.67 -4.01 9.17
N HIS A 95 -21.77 -4.74 9.02
CA HIS A 95 -22.95 -4.50 9.83
C HIS A 95 -22.66 -4.82 11.31
N GLY A 96 -22.85 -3.82 12.17
CA GLY A 96 -22.81 -3.97 13.62
C GLY A 96 -24.07 -4.65 14.17
N ASP A 97 -23.98 -5.16 15.40
CA ASP A 97 -25.07 -5.74 16.21
C ASP A 97 -25.56 -7.15 15.80
N ALA A 98 -26.63 -7.63 16.46
CA ALA A 98 -27.18 -9.00 16.42
C ALA A 98 -27.55 -9.55 15.03
N HIS A 99 -27.44 -8.73 13.98
CA HIS A 99 -27.83 -9.09 12.61
C HIS A 99 -26.65 -9.15 11.62
N GLY A 100 -25.47 -8.66 11.97
CA GLY A 100 -24.30 -8.64 11.07
C GLY A 100 -23.16 -9.51 11.60
N THR A 101 -22.23 -8.87 12.29
CA THR A 101 -21.00 -9.50 12.79
C THR A 101 -20.74 -9.20 14.26
N VAL A 102 -20.13 -10.15 14.97
CA VAL A 102 -19.72 -10.02 16.38
C VAL A 102 -18.28 -10.46 16.57
N LEU A 103 -17.54 -9.80 17.46
CA LEU A 103 -16.21 -10.25 17.85
C LEU A 103 -16.29 -11.55 18.65
N ILE A 104 -15.39 -12.49 18.37
CA ILE A 104 -15.25 -13.75 19.09
C ILE A 104 -14.41 -13.48 20.34
N PRO A 105 -14.99 -13.49 21.56
CA PRO A 105 -14.27 -13.11 22.77
C PRO A 105 -13.06 -13.99 23.06
N GLU A 106 -13.16 -15.28 22.75
CA GLU A 106 -12.13 -16.29 23.00
C GLU A 106 -10.98 -16.19 21.99
N ASN A 107 -11.22 -15.61 20.81
CA ASN A 107 -10.23 -15.42 19.74
C ASN A 107 -9.83 -13.96 19.56
N ARG A 108 -9.79 -13.20 20.65
CA ARG A 108 -9.18 -11.86 20.69
C ARG A 108 -7.65 -11.89 20.70
N GLY A 109 -7.06 -13.07 20.88
CA GLY A 109 -5.61 -13.25 20.97
C GLY A 109 -4.97 -13.21 19.59
N GLY A 110 -3.85 -12.51 19.46
CA GLY A 110 -3.08 -12.39 18.23
C GLY A 110 -2.15 -11.19 18.24
N GLY A 111 -2.62 -10.01 18.65
CA GLY A 111 -1.85 -8.77 18.53
C GLY A 111 -0.75 -8.55 19.56
N ASN A 112 0.11 -7.58 19.25
CA ASN A 112 1.01 -6.99 20.23
C ASN A 112 0.19 -6.16 21.26
N CYS A 113 0.88 -5.36 22.07
CA CYS A 113 0.36 -4.57 23.21
C CYS A 113 -0.88 -3.68 22.93
N CYS A 114 -1.33 -3.51 21.67
CA CYS A 114 -2.20 -2.40 21.28
C CYS A 114 -3.56 -2.78 20.65
N GLY A 115 -3.77 -3.98 20.11
CA GLY A 115 -5.08 -4.35 19.53
C GLY A 115 -5.15 -5.74 18.91
N LEU A 116 -6.07 -5.94 17.97
CA LEU A 116 -6.19 -7.17 17.18
C LEU A 116 -5.31 -7.07 15.93
N ASP A 117 -4.39 -8.00 15.73
CA ASP A 117 -3.55 -8.03 14.52
C ASP A 117 -4.04 -9.05 13.46
N GLY A 118 -5.02 -9.88 13.82
CA GLY A 118 -5.57 -10.94 12.97
C GLY A 118 -4.69 -12.19 12.82
N SER A 119 -3.56 -12.29 13.52
CA SER A 119 -2.58 -13.37 13.32
C SER A 119 -3.04 -14.74 13.83
N ALA A 120 -3.92 -14.81 14.83
CA ALA A 120 -4.51 -16.05 15.31
C ALA A 120 -5.71 -16.55 14.48
N GLY A 121 -5.93 -15.95 13.31
CA GLY A 121 -7.04 -16.29 12.43
C GLY A 121 -8.33 -15.51 12.75
N PRO A 122 -9.49 -15.99 12.27
CA PRO A 122 -10.74 -15.24 12.31
C PRO A 122 -11.20 -14.91 13.73
N ASN A 123 -11.28 -13.61 14.03
CA ASN A 123 -11.70 -13.06 15.33
C ASN A 123 -13.09 -12.41 15.29
N VAL A 124 -13.78 -12.51 14.15
CA VAL A 124 -15.14 -12.03 13.91
C VAL A 124 -16.01 -13.19 13.41
N ALA A 125 -17.19 -13.35 14.00
CA ALA A 125 -18.20 -14.33 13.63
C ALA A 125 -19.48 -13.68 13.10
N CYS A 126 -20.23 -14.43 12.30
CA CYS A 126 -21.58 -14.10 11.91
C CYS A 126 -22.49 -14.11 13.16
N ALA A 127 -23.22 -13.02 13.40
CA ALA A 127 -24.10 -12.91 14.57
C ALA A 127 -25.23 -13.96 14.58
N ALA A 128 -25.68 -14.39 13.40
CA ALA A 128 -26.82 -15.30 13.25
C ALA A 128 -26.49 -16.79 13.44
N CYS A 129 -25.27 -17.22 13.09
CA CYS A 129 -24.89 -18.65 13.14
C CYS A 129 -23.56 -18.93 13.86
N ALA A 130 -22.93 -17.90 14.43
CA ALA A 130 -21.66 -17.97 15.15
C ALA A 130 -20.46 -18.51 14.35
N ARG A 131 -20.59 -18.72 13.03
CA ARG A 131 -19.46 -19.13 12.19
C ARG A 131 -18.44 -18.00 12.10
N PRO A 132 -17.13 -18.29 12.27
CA PRO A 132 -16.08 -17.31 12.00
C PRO A 132 -16.10 -16.92 10.52
N VAL A 133 -16.14 -15.61 10.24
CA VAL A 133 -16.30 -15.07 8.88
C VAL A 133 -15.23 -14.04 8.52
N ALA A 134 -14.53 -13.45 9.50
CA ALA A 134 -13.54 -12.42 9.22
C ALA A 134 -12.48 -12.28 10.33
N SER A 135 -11.39 -11.60 10.00
CA SER A 135 -10.39 -11.08 10.92
C SER A 135 -10.40 -9.55 10.88
N ARG A 136 -10.75 -8.91 11.99
CA ARG A 136 -10.58 -7.48 12.22
C ARG A 136 -9.15 -7.20 12.69
N ILE A 137 -8.56 -6.15 12.11
CA ILE A 137 -7.26 -5.61 12.47
C ILE A 137 -7.46 -4.19 13.01
N ASP A 138 -7.01 -3.97 14.24
CA ASP A 138 -6.92 -2.67 14.90
C ASP A 138 -5.70 -2.55 15.82
N ASP A 139 -4.67 -3.37 15.62
CA ASP A 139 -3.38 -3.23 16.32
C ASP A 139 -2.59 -2.01 15.82
N CYS A 140 -1.71 -1.50 16.67
CA CYS A 140 -0.77 -0.47 16.27
C CYS A 140 0.16 -0.97 15.17
N SER A 141 0.67 -0.04 14.36
CA SER A 141 1.58 -0.33 13.24
C SER A 141 0.98 -1.13 12.09
N LEU A 142 -0.30 -1.51 12.16
CA LEU A 142 -1.03 -2.16 11.08
C LEU A 142 -2.15 -1.26 10.60
N TRP A 143 -2.48 -1.38 9.32
CA TRP A 143 -3.60 -0.66 8.73
C TRP A 143 -4.91 -1.23 9.28
N GLN A 144 -5.81 -0.35 9.73
CA GLN A 144 -7.10 -0.80 10.26
C GLN A 144 -7.95 -1.38 9.13
N ALA A 145 -8.36 -2.63 9.28
CA ALA A 145 -8.99 -3.39 8.20
C ALA A 145 -9.88 -4.51 8.75
N MET A 146 -10.83 -4.98 7.93
CA MET A 146 -11.50 -6.25 8.18
C MET A 146 -11.33 -7.16 6.97
N TRP A 147 -10.71 -8.31 7.18
CA TRP A 147 -10.44 -9.33 6.17
C TRP A 147 -11.49 -10.45 6.27
N LEU A 148 -12.40 -10.50 5.31
CA LEU A 148 -13.39 -11.58 5.17
C LEU A 148 -12.71 -12.86 4.69
N VAL A 149 -13.03 -13.98 5.33
CA VAL A 149 -12.47 -15.30 5.03
C VAL A 149 -13.08 -15.82 3.72
N PRO A 150 -12.29 -16.17 2.69
CA PRO A 150 -12.78 -16.49 1.34
C PRO A 150 -13.92 -17.51 1.31
N ASN A 151 -13.79 -18.59 2.08
CA ASN A 151 -14.73 -19.70 2.07
C ASN A 151 -15.88 -19.56 3.10
N ALA A 152 -15.84 -18.52 3.95
CA ALA A 152 -16.86 -18.28 4.97
C ALA A 152 -17.91 -17.27 4.53
N VAL A 153 -17.65 -16.54 3.43
CA VAL A 153 -18.55 -15.53 2.88
C VAL A 153 -18.86 -15.80 1.41
N ARG A 154 -19.98 -15.26 0.94
CA ARG A 154 -20.38 -15.27 -0.47
C ARG A 154 -20.63 -13.86 -0.93
N ARG A 155 -20.07 -13.51 -2.08
CA ARG A 155 -20.29 -12.23 -2.75
C ARG A 155 -21.55 -12.33 -3.61
N LEU A 156 -22.52 -11.42 -3.39
CA LEU A 156 -23.75 -11.33 -4.18
C LEU A 156 -23.81 -9.97 -4.91
N PRO A 157 -24.14 -9.94 -6.21
CA PRO A 157 -24.35 -8.68 -6.91
C PRO A 157 -25.61 -7.98 -6.39
N VAL A 158 -25.57 -6.65 -6.29
CA VAL A 158 -26.75 -5.83 -6.05
C VAL A 158 -27.32 -5.40 -7.41
N ASP A 159 -28.56 -5.77 -7.69
CA ASP A 159 -29.20 -5.52 -8.99
C ASP A 159 -29.14 -4.04 -9.41
N GLY A 160 -28.85 -3.79 -10.69
CA GLY A 160 -28.87 -2.45 -11.29
C GLY A 160 -27.70 -1.52 -10.93
N THR A 161 -26.66 -2.00 -10.24
CA THR A 161 -25.58 -1.15 -9.70
C THR A 161 -24.19 -1.42 -10.28
N ASN A 162 -24.10 -2.02 -11.48
CA ASN A 162 -22.81 -2.31 -12.10
C ASN A 162 -22.25 -1.06 -12.79
N ALA A 163 -21.65 -0.16 -12.01
CA ALA A 163 -20.92 0.99 -12.54
C ALA A 163 -19.62 0.50 -13.19
N ALA A 164 -19.37 0.93 -14.43
CA ALA A 164 -18.07 0.74 -15.06
C ALA A 164 -16.99 1.51 -14.28
N PRO A 165 -15.72 1.05 -14.29
CA PRO A 165 -14.62 1.83 -13.76
C PRO A 165 -14.56 3.21 -14.43
N LEU A 166 -14.20 4.22 -13.65
CA LEU A 166 -14.03 5.59 -14.13
C LEU A 166 -12.92 5.63 -15.20
N PRO A 167 -13.11 6.33 -16.33
CA PRO A 167 -12.02 6.53 -17.27
C PRO A 167 -10.93 7.41 -16.66
N TRP A 168 -9.70 7.28 -17.18
CA TRP A 168 -8.55 8.08 -16.74
C TRP A 168 -8.82 9.61 -16.73
N SER A 169 -9.62 10.11 -17.66
CA SER A 169 -10.00 11.53 -17.73
C SER A 169 -10.79 12.00 -16.52
N GLU A 170 -11.68 11.16 -15.99
CA GLU A 170 -12.48 11.50 -14.80
C GLU A 170 -11.62 11.41 -13.54
N LEU A 171 -10.75 10.40 -13.42
CA LEU A 171 -9.78 10.30 -12.33
C LEU A 171 -8.84 11.52 -12.27
N MET A 172 -8.37 11.97 -13.42
CA MET A 172 -7.55 13.19 -13.52
C MET A 172 -8.33 14.45 -13.14
N ALA A 173 -9.62 14.52 -13.45
CA ALA A 173 -10.48 15.64 -13.06
C ALA A 173 -10.78 15.66 -11.55
N GLU A 174 -10.92 14.49 -10.92
CA GLU A 174 -11.07 14.39 -9.46
C GLU A 174 -9.80 14.82 -8.73
N GLY A 175 -8.62 14.55 -9.30
CA GLY A 175 -7.34 15.05 -8.78
C GLY A 175 -7.00 14.57 -7.37
N LYS A 176 -7.57 13.44 -6.91
CA LYS A 176 -7.32 12.87 -5.58
C LYS A 176 -5.89 12.33 -5.47
N GLY A 177 -4.97 13.20 -5.06
CA GLY A 177 -3.58 12.86 -4.77
C GLY A 177 -3.38 12.27 -3.37
N THR A 178 -2.27 11.57 -3.17
CA THR A 178 -1.80 11.14 -1.85
C THR A 178 -0.66 12.07 -1.42
N PRO A 179 -0.83 12.97 -0.44
CA PRO A 179 0.23 13.88 -0.03
C PRO A 179 1.51 13.13 0.42
N PRO A 180 2.71 13.62 0.08
CA PRO A 180 3.98 12.99 0.49
C PRO A 180 4.23 13.05 2.00
N PHE A 181 3.61 14.01 2.68
CA PHE A 181 3.77 14.23 4.11
C PHE A 181 2.41 14.20 4.79
N GLU A 182 2.32 13.51 5.92
CA GLU A 182 1.12 13.48 6.74
C GLU A 182 1.45 13.43 8.24
N PRO A 183 0.54 13.93 9.09
CA PRO A 183 0.67 13.78 10.53
C PRO A 183 0.31 12.34 10.95
N ILE A 184 1.26 11.63 11.56
CA ILE A 184 1.05 10.29 12.08
C ILE A 184 0.75 10.38 13.59
N ALA A 185 -0.35 9.77 14.03
CA ALA A 185 -0.74 9.71 15.43
C ALA A 185 0.00 8.58 16.16
N ARG A 186 0.38 8.81 17.43
CA ARG A 186 0.83 7.70 18.30
C ARG A 186 -0.37 6.85 18.72
N TRP A 187 -0.13 5.58 19.03
CA TRP A 187 -1.18 4.75 19.62
C TRP A 187 -1.66 5.35 20.95
N GLY A 188 -2.98 5.36 21.17
CA GLY A 188 -3.61 5.91 22.38
C GLY A 188 -3.74 7.45 22.42
N SER A 189 -3.28 8.17 21.39
CA SER A 189 -3.30 9.64 21.32
C SER A 189 -4.68 10.27 21.47
N ARG A 190 -5.73 9.59 21.02
CA ARG A 190 -7.12 10.06 21.13
C ARG A 190 -7.63 10.15 22.58
N MET A 191 -6.96 9.51 23.54
CA MET A 191 -7.36 9.49 24.95
C MET A 191 -6.64 10.54 25.81
N ALA A 192 -5.71 11.30 25.24
CA ALA A 192 -4.87 12.25 25.98
C ALA A 192 -5.23 13.72 25.65
N ALA A 193 -5.08 14.59 26.65
CA ALA A 193 -5.41 16.02 26.52
C ALA A 193 -4.41 16.73 25.59
N GLY A 194 -4.92 17.42 24.57
CA GLY A 194 -4.13 18.14 23.57
C GLY A 194 -3.99 17.36 22.25
N HIS A 195 -5.01 17.45 21.40
CA HIS A 195 -5.12 16.67 20.14
C HIS A 195 -3.86 16.71 19.25
N TRP A 196 -3.11 17.82 19.25
CA TRP A 196 -1.94 18.03 18.38
C TRP A 196 -0.59 17.63 18.97
N SER A 197 -0.47 17.44 20.29
CA SER A 197 0.81 17.07 20.94
C SER A 197 1.19 15.59 20.72
N HIS A 198 0.29 14.82 20.12
CA HIS A 198 0.43 13.38 19.94
C HIS A 198 0.67 12.93 18.48
N HIS A 199 0.80 13.89 17.57
CA HIS A 199 1.12 13.64 16.17
C HIS A 199 2.57 13.99 15.88
N TRP A 200 3.20 13.27 14.95
CA TRP A 200 4.46 13.69 14.35
C TRP A 200 4.32 13.74 12.82
N TRP A 201 4.91 14.75 12.21
CA TRP A 201 4.96 14.83 10.74
C TRP A 201 6.03 13.88 10.21
N SER A 202 5.64 13.07 9.24
CA SER A 202 6.50 12.07 8.61
C SER A 202 6.22 12.02 7.12
N TRP A 203 7.07 11.29 6.39
CA TRP A 203 6.68 10.77 5.10
C TRP A 203 5.46 9.87 5.26
N SER A 204 4.57 9.91 4.26
CA SER A 204 3.39 9.07 4.25
C SER A 204 3.78 7.59 4.17
N PRO A 205 3.25 6.71 5.05
CA PRO A 205 3.46 5.26 4.93
C PRO A 205 3.03 4.71 3.55
N GLN A 206 2.02 5.31 2.92
CA GLN A 206 1.60 4.95 1.56
C GLN A 206 2.68 5.25 0.52
N TRP A 207 3.42 6.36 0.70
CA TRP A 207 4.55 6.71 -0.16
C TRP A 207 5.73 5.76 0.05
N GLU A 208 6.05 5.44 1.30
CA GLU A 208 7.11 4.47 1.62
C GLU A 208 6.82 3.10 0.98
N ALA A 209 5.58 2.61 1.07
CA ALA A 209 5.15 1.36 0.42
C ALA A 209 5.17 1.47 -1.12
N ALA A 210 4.64 2.55 -1.68
CA ALA A 210 4.67 2.79 -3.13
C ALA A 210 6.09 2.80 -3.68
N ALA A 211 7.02 3.44 -2.97
CA ALA A 211 8.43 3.47 -3.33
C ALA A 211 9.10 2.11 -3.19
N GLY A 212 8.76 1.32 -2.15
CA GLY A 212 9.24 -0.05 -1.98
C GLY A 212 8.89 -0.92 -3.19
N ARG A 213 7.62 -0.90 -3.62
CA ARG A 213 7.17 -1.61 -4.83
C ARG A 213 7.88 -1.08 -6.09
N ALA A 214 7.93 0.23 -6.27
CA ALA A 214 8.53 0.84 -7.46
C ALA A 214 10.04 0.58 -7.55
N LEU A 215 10.78 0.58 -6.43
CA LEU A 215 12.20 0.25 -6.40
C LEU A 215 12.46 -1.18 -6.85
N ALA A 216 11.64 -2.15 -6.46
CA ALA A 216 11.80 -3.53 -6.94
C ALA A 216 11.70 -3.61 -8.47
N HIS A 217 10.72 -2.93 -9.06
CA HIS A 217 10.56 -2.84 -10.51
C HIS A 217 11.69 -2.05 -11.18
N LEU A 218 12.14 -0.93 -10.60
CA LEU A 218 13.26 -0.14 -11.11
C LEU A 218 14.57 -0.94 -11.14
N LEU A 219 14.84 -1.72 -10.09
CA LEU A 219 16.00 -2.61 -10.05
C LEU A 219 15.86 -3.70 -11.12
N ALA A 220 14.71 -4.37 -11.24
CA ALA A 220 14.48 -5.34 -12.31
C ALA A 220 14.74 -4.74 -13.71
N ALA A 221 14.18 -3.57 -13.99
CA ALA A 221 14.33 -2.86 -15.26
C ALA A 221 15.75 -2.30 -15.50
N SER A 222 16.54 -2.11 -14.43
CA SER A 222 17.90 -1.57 -14.54
C SER A 222 18.88 -2.55 -15.21
N GLU A 223 18.59 -3.86 -15.14
CA GLU A 223 19.51 -4.92 -15.58
C GLU A 223 20.94 -4.76 -15.02
N GLY A 224 21.06 -4.25 -13.78
CA GLY A 224 22.34 -4.07 -13.09
C GLY A 224 23.10 -2.79 -13.49
N ARG A 225 22.47 -1.89 -14.24
CA ARG A 225 23.04 -0.58 -14.62
C ARG A 225 22.51 0.53 -13.72
N SER A 226 23.23 1.65 -13.64
CA SER A 226 22.72 2.85 -12.97
C SER A 226 21.41 3.32 -13.59
N VAL A 227 20.52 3.89 -12.78
CA VAL A 227 19.22 4.41 -13.23
C VAL A 227 19.14 5.90 -12.94
N VAL A 228 18.88 6.71 -13.98
CA VAL A 228 18.62 8.13 -13.84
C VAL A 228 17.12 8.36 -13.69
N VAL A 229 16.73 8.90 -12.53
CA VAL A 229 15.34 9.26 -12.23
C VAL A 229 15.08 10.76 -12.47
N PRO A 230 13.82 11.17 -12.70
CA PRO A 230 13.46 12.58 -12.82
C PRO A 230 13.87 13.39 -11.59
N ASN A 231 14.14 14.69 -11.78
CA ASN A 231 14.46 15.61 -10.69
C ASN A 231 13.23 15.89 -9.79
N GLY A 232 13.44 16.62 -8.69
CA GLY A 232 12.40 16.96 -7.73
C GLY A 232 12.07 15.77 -6.82
N LEU A 233 10.78 15.60 -6.51
CA LEU A 233 10.31 14.60 -5.55
C LEU A 233 10.69 13.16 -5.94
N ALA A 234 10.69 12.83 -7.24
CA ALA A 234 11.14 11.52 -7.71
C ALA A 234 12.62 11.25 -7.37
N ALA A 235 13.48 12.28 -7.46
CA ALA A 235 14.88 12.16 -7.05
C ALA A 235 15.02 12.01 -5.53
N GLU A 236 14.22 12.73 -4.74
CA GLU A 236 14.22 12.62 -3.28
C GLU A 236 13.84 11.21 -2.81
N VAL A 237 12.87 10.59 -3.49
CA VAL A 237 12.34 9.26 -3.18
C VAL A 237 13.28 8.13 -3.63
N PHE A 238 13.78 8.18 -4.87
CA PHE A 238 14.44 7.02 -5.49
C PHE A 238 15.97 7.10 -5.58
N ARG A 239 16.54 8.29 -5.80
CA ARG A 239 17.95 8.44 -6.20
C ARG A 239 18.91 7.82 -5.20
N ARG A 240 18.73 8.13 -3.91
CA ARG A 240 19.63 7.67 -2.84
C ARG A 240 19.68 6.14 -2.74
N ALA A 241 18.54 5.48 -2.87
CA ALA A 241 18.45 4.03 -2.79
C ALA A 241 19.08 3.39 -4.05
N LEU A 242 18.78 3.93 -5.25
CA LEU A 242 19.34 3.45 -6.51
C LEU A 242 20.87 3.63 -6.56
N ASP A 243 21.40 4.79 -6.20
CA ASP A 243 22.84 5.07 -6.18
C ASP A 243 23.59 4.19 -5.15
N GLY A 244 22.89 3.76 -4.09
CA GLY A 244 23.45 2.89 -3.06
C GLY A 244 23.44 1.41 -3.42
N MET A 245 22.55 0.97 -4.32
CA MET A 245 22.38 -0.45 -4.70
C MET A 245 22.93 -0.78 -6.09
N LEU A 246 23.05 0.20 -6.99
CA LEU A 246 23.49 -0.01 -8.37
C LEU A 246 24.89 0.55 -8.58
N PRO A 247 25.73 -0.11 -9.40
CA PRO A 247 27.06 0.38 -9.72
C PRO A 247 26.97 1.67 -10.56
N ALA A 248 27.87 2.62 -10.29
CA ALA A 248 28.04 3.78 -11.14
C ALA A 248 28.60 3.35 -12.51
N GLY A 249 28.01 3.83 -13.60
CA GLY A 249 28.44 3.46 -14.95
C GLY A 249 27.99 4.46 -16.03
N PRO A 250 28.67 4.48 -17.19
CA PRO A 250 28.40 5.44 -18.27
C PRO A 250 27.11 5.16 -19.05
N GLN A 251 26.53 3.96 -18.91
CA GLN A 251 25.32 3.53 -19.64
C GLN A 251 24.12 3.47 -18.70
N ALA A 252 23.74 4.63 -18.15
CA ALA A 252 22.61 4.70 -17.24
C ALA A 252 21.27 4.52 -17.98
N ARG A 253 20.38 3.70 -17.43
CA ARG A 253 18.99 3.55 -17.89
C ARG A 253 18.19 4.79 -17.48
N ARG A 254 17.41 5.38 -18.38
CA ARG A 254 16.63 6.59 -18.09
C ARG A 254 15.19 6.26 -17.72
N ALA A 255 14.78 6.66 -16.52
CA ALA A 255 13.39 6.60 -16.05
C ALA A 255 12.69 7.95 -16.24
N VAL A 256 11.46 7.94 -16.75
CA VAL A 256 10.63 9.14 -16.93
C VAL A 256 9.21 8.93 -16.40
N LEU A 257 8.54 10.01 -15.99
CA LEU A 257 7.12 9.97 -15.63
C LEU A 257 6.27 10.02 -16.89
N ALA A 258 5.41 9.02 -17.08
CA ALA A 258 4.45 8.95 -18.18
C ALA A 258 3.05 8.62 -17.65
N GLY A 259 2.02 9.05 -18.35
CA GLY A 259 0.63 8.81 -17.93
C GLY A 259 -0.38 9.78 -18.54
N PRO A 260 -1.65 9.72 -18.11
CA PRO A 260 -2.71 10.58 -18.61
C PRO A 260 -2.40 12.06 -18.36
N GLY A 261 -2.65 12.91 -19.37
CA GLY A 261 -2.39 14.35 -19.28
C GLY A 261 -0.91 14.75 -19.39
N ARG A 262 0.01 13.79 -19.56
CA ARG A 262 1.42 14.04 -19.89
C ARG A 262 1.66 13.91 -21.41
N PRO A 263 2.64 14.62 -21.98
CA PRO A 263 3.10 14.36 -23.34
C PRO A 263 3.57 12.91 -23.51
N ALA A 264 3.53 12.41 -24.75
CA ALA A 264 4.09 11.10 -25.05
C ALA A 264 5.56 11.03 -24.62
N PRO A 265 6.00 9.91 -24.00
CA PRO A 265 7.38 9.77 -23.56
C PRO A 265 8.33 9.84 -24.76
N ASP A 266 9.45 10.55 -24.60
CA ASP A 266 10.50 10.59 -25.62
C ASP A 266 10.99 9.18 -25.96
N GLY A 267 11.41 8.94 -27.21
CA GLY A 267 11.89 7.63 -27.69
C GLY A 267 13.14 7.09 -27.01
N ASP A 268 13.81 7.88 -26.17
CA ASP A 268 15.04 7.52 -25.44
C ASP A 268 14.78 7.10 -23.98
N ALA A 269 13.52 6.90 -23.55
CA ALA A 269 13.21 6.43 -22.21
C ALA A 269 13.22 4.89 -22.15
N ASP A 270 14.04 4.32 -21.28
CA ASP A 270 14.09 2.88 -21.03
C ASP A 270 12.99 2.40 -20.08
N ILE A 271 12.58 3.27 -19.15
CA ILE A 271 11.69 2.95 -18.04
C ILE A 271 10.63 4.05 -17.90
N LEU A 272 9.36 3.65 -17.77
CA LEU A 272 8.24 4.56 -17.53
C LEU A 272 7.67 4.36 -16.12
N LEU A 273 7.71 5.41 -15.30
CA LEU A 273 6.96 5.51 -14.05
C LEU A 273 5.52 5.89 -14.39
N VAL A 274 4.58 4.95 -14.25
CA VAL A 274 3.19 5.08 -14.73
C VAL A 274 2.18 4.87 -13.60
N PRO A 275 1.00 5.51 -13.66
CA PRO A 275 -0.04 5.29 -12.65
C PRO A 275 -0.73 3.94 -12.84
N SER A 276 -1.16 3.34 -11.74
CA SER A 276 -2.06 2.19 -11.70
C SER A 276 -3.47 2.66 -11.40
N HIS A 277 -4.45 2.11 -12.10
CA HIS A 277 -5.84 2.50 -11.98
C HIS A 277 -6.38 2.11 -10.60
N PRO A 278 -6.95 3.03 -9.80
CA PRO A 278 -7.34 2.75 -8.42
C PRO A 278 -8.45 1.69 -8.31
N GLN A 279 -9.32 1.56 -9.32
CA GLN A 279 -10.43 0.58 -9.29
C GLN A 279 -10.09 -0.77 -9.90
N THR A 280 -9.16 -0.84 -10.86
CA THR A 280 -8.87 -2.08 -11.62
C THR A 280 -7.49 -2.63 -11.34
N GLY A 281 -6.57 -1.80 -10.86
CA GLY A 281 -5.17 -2.15 -10.62
C GLY A 281 -4.31 -2.16 -11.89
N GLU A 282 -4.92 -1.95 -13.06
CA GLU A 282 -4.21 -1.95 -14.33
C GLU A 282 -3.28 -0.74 -14.44
N ALA A 283 -2.03 -0.99 -14.83
CA ALA A 283 -1.09 0.07 -15.13
C ALA A 283 -1.52 0.81 -16.39
N TRP A 284 -1.40 2.13 -16.40
CA TRP A 284 -1.51 2.90 -17.63
C TRP A 284 -0.42 2.44 -18.61
N ALA A 285 -0.83 2.13 -19.84
CA ALA A 285 0.05 1.70 -20.91
C ALA A 285 0.03 2.70 -22.06
N PRO A 286 1.19 3.06 -22.63
CA PRO A 286 1.25 3.82 -23.87
C PRO A 286 0.69 3.01 -25.05
N ALA A 287 0.33 3.69 -26.14
CA ALA A 287 -0.19 3.04 -27.34
C ALA A 287 0.85 2.12 -28.03
N ASP A 288 2.13 2.47 -27.92
CA ASP A 288 3.24 1.68 -28.46
C ASP A 288 3.98 0.94 -27.32
N PRO A 289 4.14 -0.38 -27.39
CA PRO A 289 4.96 -1.13 -26.44
C PRO A 289 6.44 -0.88 -26.72
N GLY A 290 7.21 -0.50 -25.70
CA GLY A 290 8.65 -0.30 -25.86
C GLY A 290 9.41 -0.33 -24.53
N PRO A 291 9.08 0.53 -23.56
CA PRO A 291 9.84 0.60 -22.30
C PRO A 291 9.22 -0.23 -21.18
N TYR A 292 10.02 -0.55 -20.16
CA TYR A 292 9.55 -1.25 -18.96
C TYR A 292 8.64 -0.34 -18.12
N LEU A 293 7.46 -0.82 -17.73
CA LEU A 293 6.50 -0.06 -16.92
C LEU A 293 6.73 -0.31 -15.43
N VAL A 294 6.91 0.78 -14.67
CA VAL A 294 6.99 0.78 -13.21
C VAL A 294 5.67 1.34 -12.67
N PRO A 295 4.77 0.47 -12.15
CA PRO A 295 3.48 0.91 -11.65
C PRO A 295 3.61 1.64 -10.31
N LEU A 296 2.93 2.78 -10.21
CA LEU A 296 2.76 3.57 -9.00
C LEU A 296 1.28 3.73 -8.67
N PRO A 297 0.86 3.80 -7.40
CA PRO A 297 -0.50 4.19 -7.04
C PRO A 297 -0.84 5.55 -7.67
N PHE A 298 -2.06 5.68 -8.23
CA PHE A 298 -2.47 6.89 -8.94
C PHE A 298 -2.22 8.18 -8.14
N GLY A 299 -2.59 8.19 -6.85
CA GLY A 299 -2.41 9.37 -5.99
C GLY A 299 -0.95 9.75 -5.76
N VAL A 300 -0.04 8.78 -5.66
CA VAL A 300 1.42 9.03 -5.53
C VAL A 300 1.99 9.50 -6.86
N TRP A 301 1.62 8.85 -7.97
CA TRP A 301 2.04 9.25 -9.30
C TRP A 301 1.60 10.68 -9.63
N LEU A 302 0.38 11.09 -9.24
CA LEU A 302 -0.14 12.43 -9.49
C LEU A 302 0.76 13.51 -8.89
N TRP A 303 1.27 13.31 -7.66
CA TRP A 303 2.19 14.25 -7.01
C TRP A 303 3.59 14.27 -7.63
N LEU A 304 4.06 13.13 -8.15
CA LEU A 304 5.33 13.08 -8.89
C LEU A 304 5.21 13.76 -10.26
N ALA A 305 4.07 13.54 -10.94
CA ALA A 305 3.80 13.99 -12.30
C ALA A 305 3.16 15.39 -12.38
N PHE A 306 2.62 15.94 -11.31
CA PHE A 306 2.06 17.28 -11.28
C PHE A 306 2.37 17.86 -9.90
N PRO A 307 3.66 18.10 -9.61
CA PRO A 307 4.05 18.66 -8.33
C PRO A 307 3.33 20.01 -8.16
N GLU A 308 2.63 20.18 -7.04
CA GLU A 308 2.07 21.49 -6.71
C GLU A 308 3.19 22.53 -6.68
N PRO A 309 2.96 23.74 -7.20
CA PRO A 309 3.90 24.83 -6.96
C PRO A 309 4.04 25.00 -5.45
N ASP A 310 5.28 25.03 -4.93
CA ASP A 310 5.52 25.29 -3.51
C ASP A 310 4.65 26.48 -3.09
N PRO A 311 3.74 26.32 -2.09
CA PRO A 311 2.96 27.44 -1.62
C PRO A 311 3.94 28.52 -1.15
N PRO A 312 3.72 29.80 -1.50
CA PRO A 312 4.63 30.86 -1.14
C PRO A 312 4.89 30.81 0.36
N PHE A 313 6.14 30.61 0.75
CA PHE A 313 6.55 30.68 2.16
C PHE A 313 5.99 31.97 2.76
N PRO A 314 5.28 31.92 3.90
CA PRO A 314 4.85 33.13 4.55
C PRO A 314 6.10 33.94 4.89
N THR A 315 6.23 35.11 4.26
CA THR A 315 7.31 36.05 4.54
C THR A 315 7.31 36.31 6.04
N SER A 316 8.44 36.10 6.70
CA SER A 316 8.61 36.33 8.13
C SER A 316 8.38 37.80 8.47
N GLY A 317 7.13 38.17 8.71
CA GLY A 317 6.69 39.43 9.28
C GLY A 317 5.84 39.12 10.51
N GLY A 318 6.29 39.58 11.67
CA GLY A 318 5.54 39.44 12.91
C GLY A 318 4.16 40.08 12.79
N LEU A 319 3.13 39.38 13.26
CA LEU A 319 1.77 39.92 13.32
C LEU A 319 1.71 41.08 14.34
N PRO A 320 0.87 42.09 14.09
CA PRO A 320 0.56 43.11 15.09
C PRO A 320 -0.09 42.49 16.33
N ASP A 321 0.20 43.04 17.51
CA ASP A 321 -0.42 42.62 18.77
C ASP A 321 -1.95 42.73 18.70
N GLY A 322 -2.65 41.65 19.07
CA GLY A 322 -4.12 41.61 19.20
C GLY A 322 -4.87 40.83 18.12
N VAL A 323 -4.18 40.22 17.14
CA VAL A 323 -4.82 39.34 16.15
C VAL A 323 -4.77 37.88 16.62
N LEU A 324 -5.91 37.36 17.06
CA LEU A 324 -6.08 35.91 17.28
C LEU A 324 -6.18 35.22 15.92
N ARG A 325 -5.30 34.24 15.66
CA ARG A 325 -5.45 33.29 14.56
C ARG A 325 -6.25 32.10 15.08
N ASP A 326 -7.38 31.80 14.46
CA ASP A 326 -8.06 30.51 14.70
C ASP A 326 -7.54 29.39 13.79
N ASP A 327 -6.99 29.67 12.61
CA ASP A 327 -6.41 28.63 11.75
C ASP A 327 -5.17 29.14 11.03
N PHE A 328 -3.99 28.74 11.50
CA PHE A 328 -2.84 28.65 10.63
C PHE A 328 -2.38 27.22 10.70
N ASP A 329 -2.87 26.39 9.77
CA ASP A 329 -2.15 25.18 9.43
C ASP A 329 -0.76 25.63 8.97
N PRO A 330 0.31 25.43 9.78
CA PRO A 330 1.64 25.72 9.27
C PRO A 330 1.84 24.86 8.01
N PRO A 331 2.58 25.36 6.99
CA PRO A 331 2.94 24.51 5.86
C PRO A 331 3.52 23.20 6.41
N ALA A 332 2.98 22.07 5.94
CA ALA A 332 3.32 20.73 6.42
C ALA A 332 4.84 20.64 6.65
N PRO A 333 5.31 20.64 7.91
CA PRO A 333 6.73 20.77 8.17
C PRO A 333 7.44 19.56 7.56
N ARG A 334 8.45 19.83 6.71
CA ARG A 334 9.22 18.75 6.09
C ARG A 334 9.77 17.82 7.19
N PRO A 335 9.66 16.50 7.02
CA PRO A 335 10.21 15.54 7.98
C PRO A 335 11.70 15.80 8.23
N ARG A 336 12.15 15.60 9.47
CA ARG A 336 13.56 15.79 9.85
C ARG A 336 14.49 14.68 9.35
N HIS A 337 13.96 13.70 8.63
CA HIS A 337 14.69 12.54 8.13
C HIS A 337 14.50 12.39 6.63
N LEU A 338 15.52 11.80 5.98
CA LEU A 338 15.47 11.46 4.57
C LEU A 338 14.44 10.37 4.32
N PHE A 339 13.87 10.38 3.11
CA PHE A 339 12.96 9.34 2.66
C PHE A 339 13.58 7.94 2.76
N ARG A 340 12.76 6.96 3.12
CA ARG A 340 13.09 5.54 3.19
C ARG A 340 11.94 4.77 2.56
N ALA A 341 12.26 3.83 1.68
CA ALA A 341 11.24 2.96 1.12
C ALA A 341 10.87 1.86 2.11
N ASP A 342 9.66 1.32 2.01
CA ASP A 342 9.24 0.22 2.86
C ASP A 342 9.98 -1.07 2.47
N PRO A 343 10.80 -1.68 3.37
CA PRO A 343 11.61 -2.84 3.04
C PRO A 343 10.76 -4.09 2.79
N GLU A 344 9.61 -4.19 3.45
CA GLU A 344 8.75 -5.37 3.34
C GLU A 344 8.01 -5.38 2.00
N THR A 345 7.45 -4.23 1.60
CA THR A 345 6.80 -4.05 0.30
C THR A 345 7.80 -4.24 -0.83
N PHE A 346 9.03 -3.74 -0.67
CA PHE A 346 10.13 -4.00 -1.60
C PHE A 346 10.42 -5.50 -1.73
N ARG A 347 10.62 -6.19 -0.61
CA ARG A 347 10.90 -7.63 -0.57
C ARG A 347 9.78 -8.43 -1.22
N GLN A 348 8.53 -8.21 -0.81
CA GLN A 348 7.35 -8.91 -1.32
C GLN A 348 7.15 -8.71 -2.82
N THR A 349 7.48 -7.52 -3.32
CA THR A 349 7.43 -7.24 -4.76
C THR A 349 8.58 -7.94 -5.48
N LEU A 350 9.82 -7.79 -5.02
CA LEU A 350 11.01 -8.28 -5.71
C LEU A 350 11.02 -9.80 -5.84
N VAL A 351 10.61 -10.54 -4.79
CA VAL A 351 10.55 -12.01 -4.86
C VAL A 351 9.55 -12.52 -5.89
N ARG A 352 8.62 -11.68 -6.35
CA ARG A 352 7.61 -12.00 -7.36
C ARG A 352 7.97 -11.55 -8.77
N LEU A 353 9.11 -10.89 -8.94
CA LEU A 353 9.67 -10.59 -10.25
C LEU A 353 10.57 -11.72 -10.70
N PRO A 354 10.40 -12.27 -11.91
CA PRO A 354 11.24 -13.37 -12.39
C PRO A 354 12.74 -12.99 -12.47
N ASP A 355 13.03 -11.70 -12.64
CA ASP A 355 14.39 -11.12 -12.72
C ASP A 355 15.22 -11.35 -11.45
N VAL A 356 14.58 -11.56 -10.30
CA VAL A 356 15.26 -11.85 -9.02
C VAL A 356 16.10 -13.13 -9.06
N ARG A 357 15.89 -13.99 -10.07
CA ARG A 357 16.74 -15.16 -10.32
C ARG A 357 18.16 -14.78 -10.76
N SER A 358 18.37 -13.54 -11.21
CA SER A 358 19.70 -13.04 -11.53
C SER A 358 20.55 -12.93 -10.24
N PRO A 359 21.85 -13.33 -10.28
CA PRO A 359 22.68 -13.37 -9.07
C PRO A 359 22.78 -12.01 -8.34
N TRP A 360 22.84 -10.91 -9.09
CA TRP A 360 23.02 -9.57 -8.53
C TRP A 360 21.76 -9.03 -7.84
N LEU A 361 20.56 -9.30 -8.36
CA LEU A 361 19.30 -8.94 -7.66
C LEU A 361 19.09 -9.77 -6.40
N ARG A 362 19.46 -11.06 -6.47
CA ARG A 362 19.44 -11.94 -5.30
C ARG A 362 20.40 -11.44 -4.22
N GLU A 363 21.59 -10.98 -4.59
CA GLU A 363 22.53 -10.38 -3.63
C GLU A 363 21.96 -9.13 -2.94
N ILE A 364 21.23 -8.25 -3.66
CA ILE A 364 20.55 -7.10 -3.05
C ILE A 364 19.47 -7.55 -2.06
N LEU A 365 18.69 -8.56 -2.44
CA LEU A 365 17.65 -9.14 -1.58
C LEU A 365 18.25 -9.74 -0.30
N ASP A 366 19.32 -10.53 -0.43
CA ASP A 366 20.01 -11.17 0.69
C ASP A 366 20.67 -10.13 1.63
N ASN A 367 21.11 -8.99 1.08
CA ASN A 367 21.72 -7.89 1.83
C ASN A 367 20.72 -6.83 2.32
N LEU A 368 19.40 -7.06 2.24
CA LEU A 368 18.37 -6.09 2.61
C LEU A 368 18.56 -5.50 4.03
N THR A 369 18.99 -6.32 4.99
CA THR A 369 19.28 -5.85 6.37
C THR A 369 20.41 -4.80 6.40
N GLN A 370 21.42 -4.93 5.53
CA GLN A 370 22.50 -3.95 5.41
C GLN A 370 22.01 -2.65 4.78
N HIS A 371 21.15 -2.75 3.76
CA HIS A 371 20.51 -1.60 3.11
C HIS A 371 19.59 -0.82 4.06
N MET A 372 18.86 -1.52 4.95
CA MET A 372 18.10 -0.91 6.05
C MET A 372 19.02 -0.16 7.03
N ARG A 373 20.17 -0.75 7.41
CA ARG A 373 21.15 -0.09 8.29
C ARG A 373 21.80 1.13 7.64
N ALA A 374 21.96 1.12 6.31
CA ALA A 374 22.41 2.28 5.53
C ALA A 374 21.32 3.36 5.38
N GLY A 375 20.08 3.08 5.80
CA GLY A 375 18.94 3.99 5.79
C GLY A 375 18.39 4.27 4.39
N TYR A 376 18.47 3.29 3.49
CA TYR A 376 17.75 3.29 2.20
C TYR A 376 16.30 2.81 2.36
N PHE A 377 16.09 1.98 3.38
CA PHE A 377 14.81 1.46 3.84
C PHE A 377 14.63 1.76 5.33
#